data_AF-A0A7X7BML6-F1
#
_entry.id   AF-A0A7X7BML6-F1
#
_cell.length_a   1.000
_cell.length_b   1.000
_cell.length_c   1.000
_cell.angle_alpha   90.00
_cell.angle_beta   90.00
_cell.angle_gamma   90.00
#
_symmetry.space_group_name_H-M   'P 1'
#
loop_
_entity.id
_entity.type
_entity.pdbx_description
1 polymer ?
#
loop_
_entity_poly.entity_id
_entity_poly.type
_entity_poly.pdbx_seq_one_letter_code
_entity_poly.pdbx_strand_id
1 'polypeptide(L)'
;MDKLEKFWRDAPAGCEVCAETGVTKNMVLNAIINGAKDLETLRMEVPLCDGDRCTTKNPSGSGCSENAKAILSIYAPIYAFMKEGHTHDHDHDPECGNNASGECGNCKLCQ
;
A
#
# COMPACT_ATOMS: atom_id res chain seq x y z
N MET A 1 9.96 12.83 8.12
CA MET A 1 9.95 11.64 7.26
C MET A 1 11.33 11.02 7.33
N ASP A 2 11.37 9.75 7.69
CA ASP A 2 12.64 9.03 7.86
C ASP A 2 13.41 8.93 6.53
N LYS A 3 14.74 8.77 6.57
CA LYS A 3 15.58 8.61 5.37
C LYS A 3 15.14 7.41 4.53
N LEU A 4 14.78 6.32 5.20
CA LEU A 4 14.31 5.09 4.55
C LEU A 4 12.92 5.28 3.93
N GLU A 5 12.02 5.99 4.60
CA GLU A 5 10.71 6.34 4.03
C GLU A 5 10.84 7.22 2.79
N LYS A 6 11.75 8.20 2.81
CA LYS A 6 12.03 9.04 1.63
C LYS A 6 12.56 8.18 0.48
N PHE A 7 13.52 7.30 0.75
CA PHE A 7 14.01 6.35 -0.25
C PHE A 7 12.88 5.53 -0.88
N TRP A 8 12.01 4.94 -0.05
CA TRP A 8 10.93 4.09 -0.53
C TRP A 8 9.81 4.85 -1.25
N ARG A 9 9.59 6.11 -0.92
CA ARG A 9 8.69 6.99 -1.68
C ARG A 9 9.20 7.19 -3.10
N ASP A 10 10.48 7.51 -3.24
CA ASP A 10 11.11 7.90 -4.52
C ASP A 10 11.52 6.67 -5.36
N ALA A 11 11.68 5.50 -4.75
CA ALA A 11 12.07 4.27 -5.44
C ALA A 11 11.04 3.83 -6.50
N PRO A 12 11.47 3.29 -7.66
CA PRO A 12 10.58 2.78 -8.69
C PRO A 12 9.83 1.52 -8.21
N ALA A 13 8.70 1.20 -8.84
CA ALA A 13 7.88 0.05 -8.47
C ALA A 13 8.61 -1.30 -8.56
N GLY A 14 9.57 -1.43 -9.47
CA GLY A 14 10.41 -2.63 -9.60
C GLY A 14 11.57 -2.72 -8.60
N CYS A 15 11.76 -1.73 -7.72
CA CYS A 15 12.85 -1.75 -6.74
C CYS A 15 12.68 -2.92 -5.76
N GLU A 16 13.73 -3.70 -5.55
CA GLU A 16 13.70 -4.88 -4.66
C GLU A 16 13.65 -4.48 -3.19
N VAL A 17 12.61 -4.92 -2.50
CA VAL A 17 12.43 -4.83 -1.04
C VAL A 17 13.21 -5.94 -0.33
N CYS A 18 13.33 -7.10 -0.98
CA CYS A 18 14.11 -8.24 -0.51
C CYS A 18 14.88 -8.88 -1.67
N ALA A 19 16.18 -8.64 -1.76
CA ALA A 19 17.06 -9.21 -2.78
C ALA A 19 17.21 -10.73 -2.69
N GLU A 20 16.85 -11.34 -1.55
CA GLU A 20 16.90 -12.80 -1.37
C GLU A 20 15.72 -13.53 -2.01
N THR A 21 14.56 -12.89 -2.05
CA THR A 21 13.32 -13.49 -2.54
C THR A 21 12.82 -12.85 -3.83
N GLY A 22 13.43 -11.73 -4.24
CA GLY A 22 13.01 -10.95 -5.42
C GLY A 22 11.73 -10.15 -5.20
N VAL A 23 11.25 -10.01 -3.95
CA VAL A 23 10.07 -9.19 -3.66
C VAL A 23 10.35 -7.73 -3.99
N THR A 24 9.50 -7.14 -4.82
CA THR A 24 9.61 -5.75 -5.28
C THR A 24 8.66 -4.81 -4.54
N LYS A 25 8.88 -3.50 -4.65
CA LYS A 25 7.98 -2.46 -4.13
C LYS A 25 6.55 -2.67 -4.65
N ASN A 26 6.37 -3.00 -5.93
CA ASN A 26 5.05 -3.23 -6.52
C ASN A 26 4.30 -4.38 -5.84
N MET A 27 5.00 -5.48 -5.52
CA MET A 27 4.40 -6.62 -4.82
C MET A 27 3.93 -6.23 -3.42
N VAL A 28 4.74 -5.46 -2.68
CA VAL A 28 4.36 -4.94 -1.36
C VAL A 28 3.17 -3.99 -1.46
N LEU A 29 3.16 -3.08 -2.44
CA LEU A 29 2.04 -2.16 -2.65
C LEU A 29 0.73 -2.90 -2.98
N ASN A 30 0.79 -3.95 -3.80
CA ASN A 30 -0.38 -4.78 -4.10
C ASN A 30 -0.90 -5.50 -2.86
N ALA A 31 -0.03 -6.01 -1.99
CA ALA A 31 -0.44 -6.60 -0.72
C ALA A 31 -1.12 -5.56 0.20
N ILE A 32 -0.63 -4.32 0.22
CA ILE A 32 -1.27 -3.22 0.96
C ILE A 32 -2.66 -2.90 0.39
N ILE A 33 -2.79 -2.83 -0.94
CA ILE A 33 -4.08 -2.64 -1.62
C ILE A 33 -5.07 -3.75 -1.24
N ASN A 34 -4.58 -4.99 -1.14
CA ASN A 34 -5.37 -6.15 -0.74
C ASN A 34 -5.72 -6.18 0.76
N GLY A 35 -5.12 -5.29 1.56
CA GLY A 35 -5.48 -5.10 2.97
C GLY A 35 -4.40 -5.43 3.98
N ALA A 36 -3.16 -5.68 3.58
CA ALA A 36 -2.05 -5.80 4.51
C ALA A 36 -1.78 -4.44 5.20
N LYS A 37 -1.86 -4.41 6.53
CA LYS A 37 -1.73 -3.18 7.35
C LYS A 37 -0.51 -3.17 8.26
N ASP A 38 0.13 -4.32 8.42
CA ASP A 38 1.28 -4.52 9.30
C ASP A 38 2.23 -5.56 8.70
N LEU A 39 3.41 -5.72 9.31
CA LEU A 39 4.43 -6.63 8.79
C LEU A 39 4.00 -8.10 8.86
N GLU A 40 3.18 -8.47 9.85
CA GLU A 40 2.69 -9.84 10.03
C GLU A 40 1.77 -10.22 8.86
N THR A 41 0.75 -9.41 8.61
CA THR A 41 -0.17 -9.57 7.47
C THR A 41 0.54 -9.50 6.14
N LEU A 42 1.51 -8.60 6.00
CA LEU A 42 2.30 -8.49 4.79
C LEU A 42 3.12 -9.77 4.51
N ARG A 43 3.71 -10.39 5.54
CA ARG A 43 4.50 -11.62 5.41
C ARG A 43 3.66 -12.84 5.01
N MET A 44 2.35 -12.80 5.20
CA MET A 44 1.44 -13.84 4.68
C MET A 44 1.21 -13.71 3.16
N GLU A 45 1.34 -12.50 2.62
CA GLU A 45 1.06 -12.19 1.20
C GLU A 45 2.32 -12.17 0.33
N VAL A 46 3.45 -11.69 0.88
CA VAL A 46 4.72 -11.60 0.15
C VAL A 46 5.85 -12.34 0.87
N PRO A 47 6.65 -13.15 0.14
CA PRO A 47 7.72 -13.92 0.76
C PRO A 47 8.91 -13.02 1.09
N LEU A 48 9.00 -12.53 2.33
CA LEU A 48 10.19 -11.83 2.84
C LEU A 48 11.15 -12.83 3.49
N CYS A 49 12.46 -12.62 3.35
CA CYS A 49 13.42 -13.51 4.00
C CYS A 49 13.39 -13.37 5.54
N ASP A 50 13.80 -14.43 6.22
CA ASP A 50 13.99 -14.41 7.67
C ASP A 50 15.31 -13.76 8.07
N GLY A 51 15.28 -13.03 9.20
CA GLY A 51 16.46 -12.47 9.86
C GLY A 51 17.16 -11.36 9.08
N ASP A 52 16.52 -10.75 8.08
CA ASP A 52 17.03 -9.59 7.34
C ASP A 52 18.45 -9.76 6.77
N ARG A 53 18.83 -11.00 6.45
CA ARG A 53 20.13 -11.35 5.82
C ARG A 53 20.35 -10.66 4.47
N CYS A 54 19.29 -10.14 3.86
CA CYS A 54 19.32 -9.35 2.63
C CYS A 54 19.83 -7.90 2.81
N THR A 55 20.07 -7.44 4.04
CA THR A 55 20.42 -6.03 4.35
C THR A 55 21.51 -5.46 3.44
N THR A 56 22.61 -6.19 3.25
CA THR A 56 23.75 -5.71 2.43
C THR A 56 23.52 -5.83 0.93
N LYS A 57 22.50 -6.57 0.50
CA LYS A 57 22.14 -6.78 -0.91
C LYS A 57 21.00 -5.86 -1.35
N ASN A 58 20.17 -5.41 -0.41
CA ASN A 58 19.05 -4.54 -0.70
C ASN A 58 19.53 -3.14 -1.14
N PRO A 59 18.90 -2.53 -2.15
CA PRO A 59 19.27 -1.19 -2.64
C PRO A 59 19.19 -0.08 -1.58
N SER A 60 18.35 -0.25 -0.55
CA SER A 60 18.22 0.70 0.56
C SER A 60 19.36 0.62 1.58
N GLY A 61 20.12 -0.48 1.59
CA GLY A 61 21.07 -0.81 2.66
C GLY A 61 20.42 -1.25 3.99
N SER A 62 19.10 -1.51 4.00
CA SER A 62 18.32 -1.93 5.17
C SER A 62 17.69 -3.32 4.96
N GLY A 63 17.31 -3.97 6.05
CA GLY A 63 16.64 -5.26 6.03
C GLY A 63 15.27 -5.21 5.34
N CYS A 64 14.80 -6.34 4.81
CA CYS A 64 13.50 -6.40 4.15
C CYS A 64 12.33 -6.13 5.10
N SER A 65 12.46 -6.42 6.40
CA SER A 65 11.46 -6.06 7.42
C SER A 65 11.38 -4.54 7.61
N GLU A 66 12.53 -3.86 7.67
CA GLU A 66 12.61 -2.41 7.82
C GLU A 66 12.08 -1.71 6.57
N ASN A 67 12.47 -2.22 5.39
CA ASN A 67 11.95 -1.75 4.10
C ASN A 67 10.42 -1.88 4.03
N ALA A 68 9.89 -3.06 4.36
CA ALA A 68 8.45 -3.32 4.36
C ALA A 68 7.71 -2.39 5.33
N LYS A 69 8.22 -2.19 6.55
CA LYS A 69 7.65 -1.27 7.53
C LYS A 69 7.62 0.17 7.03
N ALA A 70 8.69 0.63 6.38
CA ALA A 70 8.74 1.97 5.79
C ALA A 70 7.74 2.14 4.63
N ILE A 71 7.54 1.11 3.80
CA ILE A 71 6.52 1.15 2.74
C ILE A 71 5.11 1.17 3.37
N LEU A 72 4.85 0.33 4.38
CA LEU A 72 3.59 0.31 5.12
C LEU A 72 3.27 1.67 5.74
N SER A 73 4.24 2.32 6.40
CA SER A 73 4.03 3.63 7.05
C SER A 73 3.66 4.74 6.06
N ILE A 74 4.17 4.67 4.83
CA ILE A 74 3.84 5.63 3.77
C ILE A 74 2.47 5.34 3.18
N TYR A 75 2.21 4.08 2.79
CA TYR A 75 1.13 3.77 1.85
C TYR A 75 -0.11 3.16 2.51
N ALA A 76 0.01 2.42 3.61
CA ALA A 76 -1.15 1.82 4.26
C ALA A 76 -2.21 2.86 4.68
N PRO A 77 -1.85 4.02 5.26
CA PRO A 77 -2.83 5.07 5.58
C PRO A 77 -3.51 5.66 4.33
N ILE A 78 -2.76 5.82 3.24
CA ILE A 78 -3.28 6.38 1.99
C ILE A 78 -4.31 5.43 1.37
N TYR A 79 -3.99 4.13 1.30
CA TYR A 79 -4.92 3.13 0.76
C TYR A 79 -6.12 2.88 1.67
N ALA A 80 -5.95 2.95 3.00
CA ALA A 80 -7.08 2.91 3.93
C ALA A 80 -8.04 4.07 3.67
N PHE A 81 -7.52 5.30 3.57
CA PHE A 81 -8.33 6.48 3.27
C PHE A 81 -9.05 6.39 1.92
N MET A 82 -8.36 5.93 0.86
CA MET A 82 -8.98 5.75 -0.46
C MET A 82 -10.09 4.69 -0.41
N LYS A 83 -9.89 3.57 0.29
CA LYS A 83 -10.90 2.52 0.44
C LYS A 83 -12.11 3.02 1.23
N GLU A 84 -11.89 3.79 2.30
CA GLU A 84 -12.95 4.39 3.11
C GLU A 84 -13.76 5.45 2.31
N GLY A 85 -13.10 6.23 1.45
CA GLY A 85 -13.77 7.15 0.53
C GLY A 85 -14.62 6.45 -0.54
N HIS A 86 -14.35 5.17 -0.83
CA HIS A 86 -15.17 4.32 -1.68
C HIS A 86 -16.28 3.56 -0.93
N THR A 87 -16.20 3.46 0.39
CA THR A 87 -17.27 2.96 1.25
C THR A 87 -18.10 4.12 1.79
N HIS A 88 -18.59 4.98 0.91
CA HIS A 88 -19.92 5.52 1.18
C HIS A 88 -20.89 4.40 0.83
N ASP A 89 -21.13 3.52 1.80
CA ASP A 89 -22.42 2.86 1.93
C ASP A 89 -23.44 4.00 2.09
N HIS A 90 -23.88 4.55 0.96
CA HIS A 90 -25.20 5.11 0.93
C HIS A 90 -26.10 3.93 1.24
N ASP A 91 -26.83 4.00 2.35
CA ASP A 91 -28.12 3.36 2.44
C ASP A 91 -28.86 3.75 1.16
N HIS A 92 -28.82 2.86 0.18
CA HIS A 92 -29.61 2.99 -1.02
C HIS A 92 -31.04 2.84 -0.54
N ASP A 93 -31.68 3.97 -0.29
CA ASP A 93 -33.13 4.06 -0.38
C ASP A 93 -33.52 3.37 -1.72
N PRO A 94 -34.52 2.47 -1.75
CA PRO A 94 -34.75 1.58 -2.90
C PRO A 94 -35.12 2.28 -4.23
N GLU A 95 -35.13 3.60 -4.26
CA GLU A 95 -35.52 4.43 -5.40
C GLU A 95 -34.36 4.80 -6.34
N CYS A 96 -33.15 4.30 -6.16
CA CYS A 96 -32.10 4.48 -7.18
C CYS A 96 -32.21 3.42 -8.30
N GLY A 97 -33.34 3.45 -9.00
CA GLY A 97 -33.58 2.64 -10.18
C GLY A 97 -32.88 3.22 -11.42
N ASN A 98 -31.97 2.43 -12.00
CA ASN A 98 -31.68 2.34 -13.44
C ASN A 98 -31.81 3.63 -14.29
N ASN A 99 -31.04 4.67 -13.99
CA ASN A 99 -30.81 5.74 -14.96
C ASN A 99 -29.32 6.01 -15.14
N ALA A 100 -28.87 5.91 -16.39
CA ALA A 100 -27.56 6.34 -16.80
C ALA A 100 -27.48 7.88 -16.75
N SER A 101 -26.27 8.37 -16.50
CA SER A 101 -25.79 9.76 -16.63
C SER A 101 -25.76 10.58 -15.34
N GLY A 102 -24.53 10.71 -14.82
CA GLY A 102 -23.90 12.00 -14.56
C GLY A 102 -24.64 12.99 -13.68
N GLU A 103 -24.46 12.88 -12.36
CA GLU A 103 -24.38 14.01 -11.42
C GLU A 103 -24.02 13.46 -10.03
N CYS A 104 -22.73 13.27 -9.76
CA CYS A 104 -22.24 13.13 -8.38
C CYS A 104 -22.22 14.53 -7.74
N GLY A 105 -23.40 15.04 -7.39
CA GLY A 105 -23.53 16.24 -6.58
C GLY A 105 -23.09 15.96 -5.15
N ASN A 106 -22.12 16.74 -4.66
CA ASN A 106 -21.59 16.76 -3.28
C ASN A 106 -20.53 15.73 -2.86
N CYS A 107 -19.51 15.51 -3.70
CA CYS A 107 -18.21 15.08 -3.15
C CYS A 107 -17.51 16.29 -2.49
N LYS A 108 -17.23 16.20 -1.18
CA LYS A 108 -16.67 17.29 -0.34
C LYS A 108 -15.22 17.70 -0.70
N LEU A 109 -14.69 17.19 -1.81
CA LEU A 109 -13.36 17.49 -2.37
C LEU A 109 -13.40 18.43 -3.59
N CYS A 110 -14.59 18.85 -4.03
CA CYS A 110 -14.75 19.93 -5.01
C CYS A 110 -15.15 21.21 -4.26
N GLN A 111 -14.17 21.99 -3.80
CA GLN A 111 -14.35 23.41 -3.48
C GLN A 111 -13.56 24.24 -4.50
#